data_AF-A0A9D1Y8I2-F1
#
_entry.id   AF-A0A9D1Y8I2-F1
#
_cell.length_a   1.000
_cell.length_b   1.000
_cell.length_c   1.000
_cell.angle_alpha   90.00
_cell.angle_beta   90.00
_cell.angle_gamma   90.00
#
_symmetry.space_group_name_H-M   'P 1'
#
loop_
_entity.id
_entity.type
_entity.pdbx_description
1 polymer ?
#
loop_
_entity_poly.entity_id
_entity_poly.type
_entity_poly.pdbx_seq_one_letter_code
_entity_poly.pdbx_strand_id
1 'polypeptide(L)'
;MNQNQILQKGLEQLFLAEALTVAVGVGSLLPLGDLLLSGMSLLSIVALVLMLMGLHTLHILSPRYRLAFQLSLVELGVAFAGGIVTAALGLYVSVAHMMTALTVIAMGALVLEGLVVFFSCGATMELIRPIAEHTAEQGTLVRMLVPLVLAVGLVGQGLYLLPVPGGIPDFLTLLASVLQIACNACFVRFLYQCRKVVAPAAH
;
A
#
# COMPACT_ATOMS: atom_id res chain seq x y z
N MET A 1 24.62 16.51 1.70
CA MET A 1 23.79 15.80 0.70
C MET A 1 22.70 16.77 0.29
N ASN A 2 22.57 17.10 -0.99
CA ASN A 2 21.64 18.15 -1.45
C ASN A 2 20.18 17.67 -1.26
N GLN A 3 19.26 18.54 -0.85
CA GLN A 3 17.87 18.18 -0.56
C GLN A 3 17.19 17.47 -1.75
N ASN A 4 17.52 17.89 -2.97
CA ASN A 4 17.02 17.29 -4.21
C ASN A 4 17.55 15.87 -4.44
N GLN A 5 18.77 15.55 -3.99
CA GLN A 5 19.34 14.20 -4.09
C GLN A 5 18.66 13.23 -3.12
N ILE A 6 18.35 13.70 -1.89
CA ILE A 6 17.59 12.91 -0.90
C ILE A 6 16.19 12.62 -1.45
N LEU A 7 15.52 13.65 -1.98
CA LEU A 7 14.19 13.53 -2.56
C LEU A 7 14.17 12.57 -3.75
N GLN A 8 15.12 12.70 -4.68
CA GLN A 8 15.21 11.83 -5.85
C GLN A 8 15.41 10.36 -5.45
N LYS A 9 16.37 10.08 -4.57
CA LYS A 9 16.69 8.71 -4.13
C LYS A 9 15.51 8.09 -3.38
N GLY A 10 14.88 8.85 -2.48
CA GLY A 10 13.71 8.42 -1.74
C GLY A 10 12.50 8.13 -2.63
N LEU A 11 12.22 9.01 -3.60
CA LEU A 11 11.14 8.81 -4.59
C LEU A 11 11.40 7.64 -5.52
N GLU A 12 12.66 7.36 -5.87
CA GLU A 12 13.02 6.19 -6.67
C GLU A 12 12.76 4.88 -5.92
N GLN A 13 13.16 4.80 -4.65
CA GLN A 13 12.89 3.63 -3.80
C GLN A 13 11.39 3.43 -3.59
N LEU A 14 10.65 4.52 -3.31
CA LEU A 14 9.20 4.46 -3.15
C LEU A 14 8.50 4.06 -4.46
N PHE A 15 8.93 4.59 -5.60
CA PHE A 15 8.41 4.19 -6.90
C PHE A 15 8.61 2.69 -7.18
N LEU A 16 9.83 2.18 -6.93
CA LEU A 16 10.12 0.76 -7.14
C LEU A 16 9.30 -0.13 -6.21
N ALA A 17 9.15 0.28 -4.94
CA ALA A 17 8.31 -0.42 -3.99
C ALA A 17 6.87 -0.53 -4.47
N GLU A 18 6.26 0.61 -4.81
CA GLU A 18 4.86 0.66 -5.25
C GLU A 18 4.64 -0.06 -6.59
N ALA A 19 5.61 0.01 -7.51
CA ALA A 19 5.55 -0.73 -8.76
C ALA A 19 5.56 -2.25 -8.53
N LEU A 20 6.36 -2.72 -7.56
CA LEU A 20 6.35 -4.11 -7.14
C LEU A 20 5.05 -4.48 -6.44
N THR A 21 4.51 -3.63 -5.57
CA THR A 21 3.20 -3.84 -4.93
C THR A 21 2.08 -3.99 -5.96
N VAL A 22 2.09 -3.15 -7.02
CA VAL A 22 1.15 -3.30 -8.15
C VAL A 22 1.34 -4.62 -8.87
N ALA A 23 2.58 -5.01 -9.17
CA ALA A 23 2.87 -6.29 -9.82
C ALA A 23 2.40 -7.48 -8.96
N VAL A 24 2.62 -7.40 -7.64
CA VAL A 24 2.15 -8.40 -6.68
C VAL A 24 0.61 -8.46 -6.64
N GLY A 25 -0.05 -7.30 -6.61
CA GLY A 25 -1.51 -7.22 -6.63
C GLY A 25 -2.12 -7.75 -7.92
N VAL A 26 -1.53 -7.47 -9.08
CA VAL A 26 -2.02 -8.01 -10.36
C VAL A 26 -1.82 -9.52 -10.41
N GLY A 27 -0.66 -10.03 -9.98
CA GLY A 27 -0.41 -11.47 -10.00
C GLY A 27 -1.27 -12.24 -9.00
N SER A 28 -1.69 -11.64 -7.87
CA SER A 28 -2.60 -12.29 -6.93
C SER A 28 -4.04 -12.42 -7.44
N LEU A 29 -4.44 -11.59 -8.42
CA LEU A 29 -5.74 -11.74 -9.12
C LEU A 29 -5.73 -12.85 -10.18
N LEU A 30 -4.56 -13.32 -10.59
CA LEU A 30 -4.42 -14.40 -11.56
C LEU A 30 -4.36 -15.74 -10.82
N PRO A 31 -4.99 -16.80 -11.33
CA PRO A 31 -4.85 -18.15 -10.79
C PRO A 31 -3.46 -18.69 -11.16
N LEU A 32 -2.44 -18.25 -10.43
CA LEU A 32 -1.05 -18.66 -10.60
C LEU A 32 -0.78 -19.85 -9.68
N GLY A 33 -0.13 -20.90 -10.20
CA GLY A 33 0.20 -22.09 -9.42
C GLY A 33 1.19 -21.82 -8.26
N ASP A 34 1.38 -22.80 -7.38
CA ASP A 34 2.13 -22.68 -6.10
C ASP A 34 3.55 -22.10 -6.23
N LEU A 35 4.25 -22.39 -7.32
CA LEU A 35 5.61 -21.86 -7.55
C LEU A 35 5.63 -20.35 -7.80
N LEU A 36 4.57 -19.82 -8.42
CA LEU A 36 4.40 -18.38 -8.61
C LEU A 36 3.95 -17.71 -7.32
N LEU A 37 3.12 -18.36 -6.49
CA LEU A 37 2.71 -17.86 -5.18
C LEU A 37 3.91 -17.63 -4.24
N SER A 38 4.88 -18.56 -4.22
CA SER A 38 6.11 -18.38 -3.43
C SER A 38 6.97 -17.23 -3.95
N GLY A 39 7.12 -17.08 -5.28
CA GLY A 39 7.81 -15.93 -5.89
C GLY A 39 7.16 -14.59 -5.54
N MET A 40 5.82 -14.55 -5.49
CA MET A 40 5.04 -13.35 -5.16
C MET A 40 5.21 -12.93 -3.70
N SER A 41 5.33 -13.89 -2.78
CA SER A 41 5.64 -13.61 -1.37
C SER A 41 7.04 -13.02 -1.16
N LEU A 42 8.02 -13.43 -1.96
CA LEU A 42 9.36 -12.83 -1.94
C LEU A 42 9.31 -11.40 -2.50
N LEU A 43 8.58 -11.19 -3.60
CA LEU A 43 8.37 -9.87 -4.19
C LEU A 43 7.69 -8.89 -3.22
N SER A 44 6.72 -9.34 -2.43
CA SER A 44 6.07 -8.48 -1.43
C SER A 44 7.02 -8.07 -0.31
N ILE A 45 7.91 -8.96 0.14
CA ILE A 45 8.95 -8.62 1.12
C ILE A 45 9.91 -7.58 0.54
N VAL A 46 10.35 -7.75 -0.69
CA VAL A 46 11.23 -6.78 -1.36
C VAL A 46 10.54 -5.43 -1.52
N ALA A 47 9.26 -5.41 -1.92
CA ALA A 47 8.46 -4.19 -2.03
C ALA A 47 8.40 -3.45 -0.68
N LEU A 48 8.12 -4.17 0.41
CA LEU A 48 8.07 -3.59 1.75
C LEU A 48 9.43 -3.02 2.18
N VAL A 49 10.53 -3.74 1.95
CA VAL A 49 11.88 -3.27 2.28
C VAL A 49 12.21 -1.97 1.53
N LEU A 50 11.89 -1.92 0.23
CA LEU A 50 12.09 -0.72 -0.58
C LEU A 50 11.22 0.44 -0.13
N MET A 51 9.96 0.17 0.27
CA MET A 51 9.05 1.18 0.81
C MET A 51 9.63 1.77 2.10
N LEU A 52 10.06 0.92 3.04
CA LEU A 52 10.69 1.35 4.29
C LEU A 52 11.98 2.14 4.05
N MET A 53 12.84 1.71 3.11
CA MET A 53 14.05 2.45 2.75
C MET A 53 13.72 3.83 2.14
N GLY A 54 12.74 3.88 1.23
CA GLY A 54 12.29 5.12 0.60
C GLY A 54 11.71 6.10 1.61
N LEU A 55 10.78 5.64 2.44
CA LEU A 55 10.17 6.45 3.50
C LEU A 55 11.19 6.86 4.56
N HIS A 56 12.15 5.99 4.91
CA HIS A 56 13.25 6.34 5.80
C HIS A 56 14.17 7.41 5.18
N THR A 57 14.39 7.39 3.86
CA THR A 57 15.16 8.47 3.22
C THR A 57 14.37 9.78 3.21
N LEU A 58 13.05 9.72 3.06
CA LEU A 58 12.16 10.88 2.94
C LEU A 58 11.68 11.47 4.29
N HIS A 59 11.80 10.74 5.41
CA HIS A 59 11.25 11.17 6.71
C HIS A 59 11.82 12.49 7.24
N ILE A 60 13.00 12.87 6.77
CA ILE A 60 13.71 14.10 7.16
C ILE A 60 13.10 15.32 6.43
N LEU A 61 12.48 15.10 5.27
CA LEU A 61 11.97 16.17 4.40
C LEU A 61 10.57 16.66 4.78
N SER A 62 9.73 15.80 5.38
CA SER A 62 8.37 16.16 5.78
C SER A 62 7.87 15.29 6.94
N PRO A 63 7.13 15.87 7.91
CA PRO A 63 6.51 15.11 8.99
C PRO A 63 5.50 14.07 8.48
N ARG A 64 4.90 14.28 7.30
CA ARG A 64 3.97 13.32 6.70
C ARG A 64 4.67 12.04 6.20
N TYR A 65 5.89 12.14 5.68
CA TYR A 65 6.69 10.94 5.38
C TYR A 65 7.11 10.19 6.64
N ARG A 66 7.36 10.92 7.74
CA ARG A 66 7.62 10.28 9.05
C ARG A 66 6.42 9.49 9.55
N LEU A 67 5.21 10.05 9.42
CA LEU A 67 3.97 9.34 9.75
C LEU A 67 3.79 8.11 8.86
N ALA A 68 3.97 8.25 7.54
CA ALA A 68 3.91 7.12 6.62
C ALA A 68 4.92 6.02 7.01
N PHE A 69 6.16 6.38 7.35
CA PHE A 69 7.17 5.43 7.81
C PHE A 69 6.74 4.69 9.09
N GLN A 70 6.23 5.41 10.09
CA GLN A 70 5.75 4.82 11.33
C GLN A 70 4.57 3.87 11.08
N LEU A 71 3.64 4.25 10.21
CA LEU A 71 2.49 3.41 9.86
C LEU A 71 2.92 2.14 9.11
N SER A 72 3.88 2.22 8.18
CA SER A 72 4.42 1.02 7.51
C SER A 72 5.11 0.06 8.50
N LEU A 73 5.73 0.56 9.57
CA LEU A 73 6.27 -0.30 10.64
C LEU A 73 5.15 -0.97 11.45
N VAL A 74 4.06 -0.25 11.73
CA VAL A 74 2.88 -0.83 12.38
C VAL A 74 2.23 -1.89 11.49
N GLU A 75 2.09 -1.61 10.19
CA GLU A 75 1.58 -2.55 9.19
C GLU A 75 2.39 -3.84 9.17
N LEU A 76 3.73 -3.74 9.16
CA LEU A 76 4.61 -4.90 9.27
C LEU A 76 4.35 -5.67 10.56
N GLY A 77 4.19 -4.99 11.69
CA GLY A 77 3.83 -5.61 12.97
C GLY A 77 2.50 -6.36 12.92
N VAL A 78 1.48 -5.77 12.28
CA VAL A 78 0.16 -6.39 12.06
C VAL A 78 0.27 -7.63 11.17
N ALA A 79 1.06 -7.56 10.09
CA ALA A 79 1.29 -8.71 9.21
C ALA A 79 1.98 -9.87 9.96
N PHE A 80 2.99 -9.58 10.79
CA PHE A 80 3.63 -10.58 11.64
C PHE A 80 2.64 -11.18 12.66
N ALA A 81 1.84 -10.35 13.32
CA ALA A 81 0.81 -10.81 14.24
C ALA A 81 -0.20 -11.72 13.52
N GLY A 82 -0.64 -11.37 12.31
CA GLY A 82 -1.51 -12.20 11.48
C GLY A 82 -0.91 -13.56 11.13
N GLY A 83 0.38 -13.60 10.80
CA GLY A 83 1.09 -14.86 10.58
C GLY A 83 1.10 -15.76 11.82
N ILE A 84 1.40 -15.18 13.00
CA ILE A 84 1.39 -15.90 14.28
C ILE A 84 -0.01 -16.40 14.63
N VAL A 85 -1.03 -15.55 14.46
CA VAL A 85 -2.44 -15.89 14.69
C VAL A 85 -2.87 -17.05 13.80
N THR A 86 -2.49 -17.04 12.52
CA THR A 86 -2.79 -18.13 11.58
C THR A 86 -2.10 -19.43 12.01
N ALA A 87 -0.83 -19.36 12.40
CA ALA A 87 -0.07 -20.52 12.85
C ALA A 87 -0.57 -21.10 14.18
N ALA A 88 -0.97 -20.25 15.14
CA ALA A 88 -1.43 -20.66 16.46
C ALA A 88 -2.90 -21.10 16.47
N LEU A 89 -3.79 -20.36 15.80
CA LEU A 89 -5.23 -20.69 15.75
C LEU A 89 -5.50 -21.88 14.83
N GLY A 90 -4.70 -22.09 13.79
CA GLY A 90 -4.80 -23.24 12.90
C GLY A 90 -4.60 -24.59 13.60
N LEU A 91 -4.05 -24.58 14.82
CA LEU A 91 -3.80 -25.79 15.62
C LEU A 91 -4.85 -26.04 16.72
N TYR A 92 -5.61 -25.02 17.16
CA TYR A 92 -6.35 -25.10 18.44
C TYR A 92 -7.76 -24.48 18.46
N VAL A 93 -8.23 -23.81 17.40
CA VAL A 93 -9.48 -23.02 17.45
C VAL A 93 -10.41 -23.36 16.29
N SER A 94 -11.73 -23.23 16.51
CA SER A 94 -12.75 -23.41 15.47
C SER A 94 -12.49 -22.49 14.26
N VAL A 95 -12.71 -23.01 13.04
CA VAL A 95 -12.56 -22.27 11.76
C VAL A 95 -13.26 -20.90 11.78
N ALA A 96 -14.42 -20.79 12.45
CA ALA A 96 -15.17 -19.54 12.54
C ALA A 96 -14.37 -18.39 13.19
N HIS A 97 -13.76 -18.62 14.36
CA HIS A 97 -12.97 -17.61 15.08
C HIS A 97 -11.67 -17.24 14.34
N MET A 98 -11.08 -18.20 13.62
CA MET A 98 -9.92 -17.96 12.76
C MET A 98 -10.29 -17.01 11.62
N MET A 99 -11.43 -17.23 10.97
CA MET A 99 -11.91 -16.35 9.90
C MET A 99 -12.20 -14.94 10.42
N THR A 100 -12.85 -14.81 11.59
CA THR A 100 -13.11 -13.48 12.18
C THR A 100 -11.81 -12.71 12.46
N ALA A 101 -10.81 -13.39 13.04
CA ALA A 101 -9.52 -12.79 13.33
C ALA A 101 -8.80 -12.35 12.05
N LEU A 102 -8.80 -13.18 11.02
CA LEU A 102 -8.21 -12.86 9.71
C LEU A 102 -8.90 -11.66 9.06
N THR A 103 -10.23 -11.58 9.10
CA THR A 103 -10.99 -10.42 8.59
C THR A 103 -10.60 -9.14 9.31
N VAL A 104 -10.50 -9.15 10.64
CA VAL A 104 -10.09 -7.96 11.41
C VAL A 104 -8.67 -7.53 11.07
N ILE A 105 -7.75 -8.48 10.93
CA ILE A 105 -6.35 -8.21 10.54
C ILE A 105 -6.28 -7.66 9.13
N ALA A 106 -7.05 -8.20 8.19
CA ALA A 106 -7.15 -7.71 6.81
C ALA A 106 -7.70 -6.28 6.75
N MET A 107 -8.74 -5.96 7.54
CA MET A 107 -9.26 -4.60 7.64
C MET A 107 -8.21 -3.63 8.19
N GLY A 108 -7.47 -4.03 9.23
CA GLY A 108 -6.39 -3.24 9.81
C GLY A 108 -5.27 -2.97 8.81
N ALA A 109 -4.81 -4.01 8.09
CA ALA A 109 -3.79 -3.89 7.06
C ALA A 109 -4.24 -2.95 5.93
N LEU A 110 -5.47 -3.11 5.44
CA LEU A 110 -6.05 -2.25 4.39
C LEU A 110 -6.02 -0.78 4.80
N VAL A 111 -6.45 -0.46 6.03
CA VAL A 111 -6.44 0.93 6.54
C VAL A 111 -5.01 1.47 6.62
N LEU A 112 -4.07 0.69 7.15
CA LEU A 112 -2.68 1.12 7.30
C LEU A 112 -2.03 1.40 5.95
N GLU A 113 -2.17 0.49 4.98
CA GLU A 113 -1.65 0.65 3.62
C GLU A 113 -2.24 1.91 2.96
N GLY A 114 -3.56 2.09 3.02
CA GLY A 114 -4.21 3.28 2.47
C GLY A 114 -3.73 4.57 3.12
N LEU A 115 -3.52 4.59 4.44
CA LEU A 115 -2.97 5.76 5.13
C LEU A 115 -1.52 6.06 4.70
N VAL A 116 -0.68 5.03 4.54
CA VAL A 116 0.69 5.18 4.04
C VAL A 116 0.69 5.86 2.66
N VAL A 117 -0.15 5.39 1.73
CA VAL A 117 -0.30 5.98 0.40
C VAL A 117 -0.84 7.41 0.50
N PHE A 118 -1.84 7.66 1.35
CA PHE A 118 -2.43 9.00 1.53
C PHE A 118 -1.41 10.02 2.04
N PHE A 119 -0.63 9.67 3.06
CA PHE A 119 0.37 10.56 3.65
C PHE A 119 1.58 10.74 2.74
N SER A 120 2.08 9.67 2.12
CA SER A 120 3.21 9.74 1.20
C SER A 120 2.88 10.54 -0.06
N CYS A 121 1.69 10.35 -0.65
CA CYS A 121 1.20 11.14 -1.77
C CYS A 121 1.05 12.62 -1.38
N GLY A 122 0.39 12.90 -0.25
CA GLY A 122 0.22 14.27 0.24
C GLY A 122 1.55 14.99 0.52
N ALA A 123 2.55 14.29 1.06
CA ALA A 123 3.90 14.83 1.27
C ALA A 123 4.61 15.13 -0.06
N THR A 124 4.49 14.20 -1.02
CA THR A 124 5.10 14.34 -2.35
C THR A 124 4.49 15.53 -3.10
N MET A 125 3.16 15.70 -3.04
CA MET A 125 2.48 16.83 -3.64
C MET A 125 2.98 18.17 -3.10
N GLU A 126 3.16 18.28 -1.77
CA GLU A 126 3.64 19.52 -1.13
C GLU A 126 5.06 19.89 -1.56
N LEU A 127 5.94 18.90 -1.71
CA LEU A 127 7.33 19.11 -2.13
C LEU A 127 7.46 19.40 -3.62
N ILE A 128 6.58 18.82 -4.45
CA ILE A 128 6.64 18.98 -5.92
C ILE A 128 5.87 20.20 -6.41
N ARG A 129 4.82 20.63 -5.70
CA ARG A 129 4.01 21.81 -6.08
C ARG A 129 4.82 23.08 -6.42
N PRO A 130 5.87 23.47 -5.67
CA PRO A 130 6.65 24.66 -6.04
C PRO A 130 7.49 24.50 -7.33
N ILE A 131 7.70 23.27 -7.79
CA ILE A 131 8.54 22.95 -8.97
C ILE A 131 7.66 22.67 -10.19
N ALA A 132 6.58 21.91 -10.01
CA ALA A 132 5.66 21.51 -11.07
C ALA A 132 4.25 21.35 -10.52
N GLU A 133 3.47 22.43 -10.56
CA GLU A 133 2.10 22.47 -10.07
C GLU A 133 1.21 21.43 -10.76
N HIS A 134 1.30 21.33 -12.09
CA HIS A 134 0.50 20.37 -12.87
C HIS A 134 0.80 18.91 -12.51
N THR A 135 2.05 18.58 -12.16
CA THR A 135 2.40 17.25 -11.66
C THR A 135 1.82 17.00 -10.27
N ALA A 136 1.86 18.01 -9.39
CA ALA A 136 1.27 17.92 -8.06
C ALA A 136 -0.25 17.72 -8.11
N GLU A 137 -0.95 18.34 -9.08
CA GLU A 137 -2.40 18.16 -9.27
C GLU A 137 -2.79 16.70 -9.53
N GLN A 138 -1.96 15.94 -10.26
CA GLN A 138 -2.20 14.51 -10.51
C GLN A 138 -2.22 13.67 -9.22
N GLY A 139 -1.43 14.06 -8.21
CA GLY A 139 -1.45 13.43 -6.89
C GLY A 139 -2.79 13.59 -6.16
N THR A 140 -3.56 14.64 -6.48
CA THR A 140 -4.88 14.88 -5.86
C THR A 140 -5.85 13.76 -6.20
N LEU A 141 -5.81 13.24 -7.42
CA LEU A 141 -6.66 12.12 -7.85
C LEU A 141 -6.37 10.86 -7.02
N VAL A 142 -5.09 10.53 -6.82
CA VAL A 142 -4.67 9.40 -5.97
C VAL A 142 -5.20 9.60 -4.55
N ARG A 143 -5.04 10.81 -4.01
CA ARG A 143 -5.45 11.14 -2.64
C ARG A 143 -6.98 11.08 -2.44
N MET A 144 -7.77 11.34 -3.48
CA MET A 144 -9.22 11.15 -3.48
C MET A 144 -9.65 9.68 -3.65
N LEU A 145 -8.88 8.88 -4.40
CA LEU A 145 -9.17 7.46 -4.62
C LEU A 145 -8.95 6.62 -3.36
N VAL A 146 -7.92 6.91 -2.56
CA VAL A 146 -7.62 6.16 -1.33
C VAL A 146 -8.83 5.99 -0.40
N PRO A 147 -9.55 7.05 0.03
CA PRO A 147 -10.70 6.88 0.94
C PRO A 147 -11.83 6.07 0.30
N LEU A 148 -12.01 6.13 -1.02
CA LEU A 148 -12.99 5.31 -1.73
C LEU A 148 -12.59 3.81 -1.68
N VAL A 149 -11.33 3.49 -1.96
CA VAL A 149 -10.79 2.12 -1.86
C VAL A 149 -10.97 1.59 -0.45
N LEU A 150 -10.60 2.37 0.56
CA LEU A 150 -10.76 2.01 1.96
C LEU A 150 -12.22 1.76 2.33
N ALA A 151 -13.14 2.63 1.91
CA ALA A 151 -14.57 2.46 2.20
C ALA A 151 -15.12 1.16 1.58
N VAL A 152 -14.85 0.92 0.29
CA VAL A 152 -15.33 -0.30 -0.40
C VAL A 152 -14.72 -1.55 0.22
N GLY A 153 -13.42 -1.55 0.50
CA GLY A 153 -12.73 -2.68 1.10
C GLY A 153 -13.18 -2.97 2.54
N LEU A 154 -13.37 -1.95 3.37
CA LEU A 154 -13.89 -2.13 4.73
C LEU A 154 -15.33 -2.63 4.74
N VAL A 155 -16.18 -2.17 3.82
CA VAL A 155 -17.55 -2.71 3.69
C VAL A 155 -17.51 -4.16 3.23
N GLY A 156 -16.70 -4.48 2.21
CA GLY A 156 -16.53 -5.86 1.72
C GLY A 156 -16.05 -6.81 2.80
N GLN A 157 -14.98 -6.43 3.52
CA GLN A 157 -14.43 -7.23 4.62
C GLN A 157 -15.40 -7.32 5.81
N GLY A 158 -16.05 -6.21 6.18
CA GLY A 158 -17.00 -6.18 7.29
C GLY A 158 -18.25 -7.05 7.05
N LEU A 159 -18.66 -7.23 5.80
CA LEU A 159 -19.78 -8.11 5.45
C LEU A 159 -19.49 -9.60 5.73
N TYR A 160 -18.22 -10.04 5.76
CA TYR A 160 -17.86 -11.39 6.19
C TYR A 160 -18.11 -11.64 7.69
N LEU A 161 -18.29 -10.59 8.48
CA LEU A 161 -18.65 -10.69 9.90
C LEU A 161 -20.16 -10.85 10.11
N LEU A 162 -20.95 -10.68 9.05
CA LEU A 162 -22.41 -10.74 9.08
C LEU A 162 -22.91 -12.05 8.41
N PRO A 163 -24.09 -12.54 8.77
CA PRO A 163 -24.68 -13.74 8.16
C PRO A 163 -25.30 -13.41 6.79
N VAL A 164 -24.49 -12.90 5.86
CA VAL A 164 -24.86 -12.52 4.49
C VAL A 164 -24.39 -13.62 3.53
N PRO A 165 -25.16 -13.98 2.48
CA PRO A 165 -24.69 -14.94 1.48
C PRO A 165 -23.39 -14.48 0.82
N GLY A 166 -22.41 -15.40 0.72
CA GLY A 166 -21.01 -15.10 0.37
C GLY A 166 -20.79 -14.40 -0.97
N GLY A 167 -21.70 -14.53 -1.95
CA GLY A 167 -21.53 -13.90 -3.26
C GLY A 167 -21.43 -12.36 -3.22
N ILE A 168 -22.04 -11.70 -2.23
CA ILE A 168 -21.97 -10.24 -2.07
C ILE A 168 -20.60 -9.79 -1.48
N PRO A 169 -20.13 -10.31 -0.32
CA PRO A 169 -18.83 -9.95 0.20
C PRO A 169 -17.68 -10.38 -0.72
N ASP A 170 -17.78 -11.51 -1.43
CA ASP A 170 -16.79 -11.95 -2.42
C ASP A 170 -16.67 -10.94 -3.58
N PHE A 171 -17.79 -10.47 -4.12
CA PHE A 171 -17.78 -9.46 -5.19
C PHE A 171 -17.19 -8.12 -4.71
N LEU A 172 -17.59 -7.65 -3.52
CA LEU A 172 -17.11 -6.38 -2.99
C LEU A 172 -15.63 -6.40 -2.63
N THR A 173 -15.13 -7.52 -2.11
CA THR A 173 -13.69 -7.66 -1.86
C THR A 173 -12.87 -7.76 -3.14
N LEU A 174 -13.36 -8.48 -4.15
CA LEU A 174 -12.73 -8.47 -5.48
C LEU A 174 -12.69 -7.06 -6.08
N LEU A 175 -13.81 -6.33 -6.02
CA LEU A 175 -13.89 -4.94 -6.47
C LEU A 175 -12.91 -4.05 -5.70
N ALA A 176 -12.81 -4.21 -4.38
CA ALA A 176 -11.86 -3.47 -3.55
C ALA A 176 -10.41 -3.75 -3.97
N SER A 177 -10.04 -5.02 -4.22
CA SER A 177 -8.70 -5.39 -4.70
C SER A 177 -8.38 -4.77 -6.06
N VAL A 178 -9.33 -4.77 -7.00
CA VAL A 178 -9.15 -4.12 -8.31
C VAL A 178 -8.98 -2.61 -8.17
N LEU A 179 -9.81 -1.97 -7.33
CA LEU A 179 -9.71 -0.54 -7.06
C LEU A 179 -8.39 -0.16 -6.36
N GLN A 180 -7.91 -1.02 -5.45
CA GLN A 180 -6.63 -0.85 -4.76
C GLN A 180 -5.46 -0.92 -5.73
N ILE A 181 -5.44 -1.91 -6.62
CA ILE A 181 -4.42 -2.02 -7.69
C ILE A 181 -4.47 -0.79 -8.60
N ALA A 182 -5.66 -0.34 -8.99
CA ALA A 182 -5.82 0.87 -9.82
C ALA A 182 -5.30 2.12 -9.09
N CYS A 183 -5.61 2.27 -7.80
CA CYS A 183 -5.11 3.37 -6.96
C CYS A 183 -3.58 3.35 -6.87
N ASN A 184 -2.98 2.19 -6.60
CA ASN A 184 -1.53 2.04 -6.52
C ASN A 184 -0.88 2.29 -7.90
N ALA A 185 -1.50 1.87 -9.01
CA ALA A 185 -1.01 2.18 -10.35
C ALA A 185 -1.05 3.69 -10.65
N CYS A 186 -2.11 4.39 -10.23
CA CYS A 186 -2.17 5.84 -10.31
C CYS A 186 -1.06 6.50 -9.46
N PHE A 187 -0.79 5.95 -8.27
CA PHE A 187 0.28 6.44 -7.41
C PHE A 187 1.66 6.23 -8.02
N VAL A 188 1.95 5.05 -8.57
CA VAL A 188 3.18 4.74 -9.32
C VAL A 188 3.38 5.71 -10.49
N ARG A 189 2.30 5.97 -11.26
CA ARG A 189 2.35 6.95 -12.36
C ARG A 189 2.69 8.35 -11.84
N PHE A 190 2.09 8.78 -10.74
CA PHE A 190 2.38 10.06 -10.11
C PHE A 190 3.84 10.15 -9.64
N LEU A 191 4.33 9.15 -8.91
CA LEU A 191 5.72 9.08 -8.47
C LEU A 191 6.71 9.12 -9.65
N TYR A 192 6.40 8.42 -10.75
CA TYR A 192 7.21 8.45 -11.96
C TYR A 192 7.33 9.87 -12.56
N GLN A 193 6.23 10.62 -12.60
CA GLN A 193 6.26 12.01 -13.07
C GLN A 193 7.05 12.92 -12.11
N CYS A 194 6.86 12.77 -10.80
CA CYS A 194 7.62 13.50 -9.79
C CYS A 194 9.14 13.26 -9.93
N ARG A 195 9.56 12.01 -10.17
CA ARG A 195 10.97 11.68 -10.40
C ARG A 195 11.56 12.40 -11.61
N LYS A 196 10.81 12.50 -12.72
CA LYS A 196 11.26 13.21 -13.93
C LYS A 196 11.48 14.70 -13.68
N VAL A 197 10.65 15.31 -12.86
CA VAL A 197 10.75 16.73 -12.50
C VAL A 197 11.94 16.99 -11.57
N VAL A 198 12.21 16.09 -10.63
CA VAL A 198 13.28 16.28 -9.63
C VAL A 198 14.67 15.93 -10.18
N ALA A 199 14.79 14.96 -11.09
CA ALA A 199 16.07 14.53 -11.67
C ALA A 199 16.95 15.67 -12.26
N PRO A 200 16.43 16.61 -13.07
CA PRO A 200 17.24 17.72 -13.59
C PRO A 200 17.63 18.76 -12.52
N ALA A 201 16.97 18.79 -11.36
CA ALA A 201 17.26 19.74 -10.28
C ALA A 201 18.29 19.21 -9.26
N ALA A 202 18.75 17.96 -9.41
CA ALA A 202 19.69 17.30 -8.50
C ALA A 202 21.16 17.32 -8.97
N HIS A 203 21.39 17.80 -10.20
CA HIS A 203 22.70 18.06 -10.82
C HIS A 203 23.08 19.53 -10.66
#